data_AF-A0A0R3MQZ3-F1
#
_entry.id   AF-A0A0R3MQZ3-F1
#
_cell.length_a   1.000
_cell.length_b   1.000
_cell.length_c   1.000
_cell.angle_alpha   90.00
_cell.angle_beta   90.00
_cell.angle_gamma   90.00
#
_symmetry.space_group_name_H-M   'P 1'
#
loop_
_entity.id
_entity.type
_entity.pdbx_description
1 polymer ?
#
loop_
_entity_poly.entity_id
_entity_poly.type
_entity_poly.pdbx_seq_one_letter_code
_entity_poly.pdbx_strand_id
1 'polypeptide(L)'
;MSAVSYVARPAGARSFWLGFAAYILPSFPIAFVWHLVLFEQKYHALQIYRDEPVIAFGLGSMIIQGAIFSWLFPRVFTRGNESILKDGLLYGLGAGLLSWSFTTLAVAAKNVMVSVPDYLLLETAFTILQFAIVGPLIALAYRR
;
A
#
# COMPACT_ATOMS: atom_id res chain seq x y z
N MET A 1 -16.67 -37.24 -2.48
CA MET A 1 -16.37 -35.79 -2.34
C MET A 1 -15.55 -35.60 -1.07
N SER A 2 -14.22 -35.47 -1.19
CA SER A 2 -13.33 -35.21 -0.06
C SER A 2 -13.13 -33.71 0.06
N ALA A 3 -13.85 -33.08 0.98
CA ALA A 3 -13.71 -31.67 1.31
C ALA A 3 -12.66 -31.51 2.41
N VAL A 4 -11.38 -31.70 2.10
CA VAL A 4 -10.30 -31.39 3.04
C VAL A 4 -9.10 -30.76 2.32
N SER A 5 -8.82 -29.51 2.67
CA SER A 5 -7.53 -28.79 2.57
C SER A 5 -7.04 -28.24 1.21
N TYR A 6 -7.76 -27.28 0.63
CA TYR A 6 -7.16 -26.26 -0.27
C TYR A 6 -6.59 -25.06 0.51
N VAL A 7 -5.88 -25.31 1.61
CA VAL A 7 -5.08 -24.25 2.24
C VAL A 7 -3.86 -24.05 1.36
N ALA A 8 -3.89 -22.99 0.55
CA ALA A 8 -2.76 -22.57 -0.28
C ALA A 8 -1.46 -22.64 0.54
N ARG A 9 -0.45 -23.34 0.01
CA ARG A 9 0.86 -23.48 0.68
C ARG A 9 1.34 -22.08 1.12
N PRO A 10 1.72 -21.89 2.40
CA PRO A 10 2.26 -20.61 2.83
C PRO A 10 3.50 -20.29 1.99
N ALA A 11 3.66 -19.02 1.62
CA ALA A 11 4.92 -18.56 1.07
C ALA A 11 6.07 -18.91 2.03
N GLY A 12 7.20 -19.36 1.48
CA GLY A 12 8.40 -19.58 2.28
C GLY A 12 8.82 -18.30 2.98
N ALA A 13 9.45 -18.42 4.15
CA ALA A 13 9.88 -17.27 4.96
C ALA A 13 10.63 -16.21 4.15
N ARG A 14 11.46 -16.63 3.19
CA ARG A 14 12.16 -15.74 2.25
C ARG A 14 11.21 -14.85 1.44
N SER A 15 10.21 -15.44 0.77
CA SER A 15 9.27 -14.68 -0.06
C SER A 15 8.41 -13.74 0.78
N PHE A 16 8.06 -14.13 2.01
CA PHE A 16 7.39 -13.23 2.95
C PHE A 16 8.24 -11.99 3.25
N TRP A 17 9.51 -12.15 3.61
CA TRP A 17 10.38 -11.01 3.91
C TRP A 17 10.68 -10.15 2.68
N LEU A 18 10.81 -10.78 1.50
CA LEU A 18 10.95 -10.04 0.24
C LEU A 18 9.70 -9.22 -0.08
N GLY A 19 8.50 -9.79 0.09
CA GLY A 19 7.24 -9.07 -0.13
C GLY A 19 7.05 -7.92 0.87
N PHE A 20 7.43 -8.15 2.13
CA PHE A 20 7.41 -7.14 3.18
C PHE A 20 8.35 -5.97 2.85
N ALA A 21 9.59 -6.27 2.46
CA ALA A 21 10.56 -5.26 2.05
C ALA A 21 10.13 -4.53 0.77
N ALA A 22 9.56 -5.25 -0.20
CA ALA A 22 9.03 -4.70 -1.46
C ALA A 22 7.86 -3.73 -1.25
N TYR A 23 7.17 -3.80 -0.11
CA TYR A 23 6.19 -2.79 0.29
C TYR A 23 6.86 -1.62 1.03
N ILE A 24 7.58 -1.88 2.13
CA ILE A 24 8.05 -0.82 3.03
C ILE A 24 9.11 0.07 2.39
N LEU A 25 10.12 -0.54 1.75
CA LEU A 25 11.28 0.19 1.24
C LEU A 25 10.94 1.23 0.18
N PRO A 26 9.99 0.99 -0.76
CA PRO A 26 9.50 2.06 -1.62
C PRO A 26 8.44 2.94 -0.94
N SER A 27 7.48 2.38 -0.20
CA SER A 27 6.38 3.16 0.37
C SER A 27 6.84 4.26 1.31
N PHE A 28 7.79 3.97 2.21
CA PHE A 28 8.21 4.94 3.21
C PHE A 28 8.93 6.15 2.58
N PRO A 29 9.96 6.01 1.73
CA PRO A 29 10.58 7.14 1.06
C PRO A 29 9.61 7.90 0.16
N ILE A 30 8.76 7.20 -0.60
CA ILE A 30 7.78 7.87 -1.47
C ILE A 30 6.82 8.72 -0.63
N ALA A 31 6.26 8.17 0.45
CA ALA A 31 5.36 8.90 1.34
C ALA A 31 6.06 10.07 2.03
N PHE A 32 7.27 9.84 2.55
CA PHE A 32 8.05 10.88 3.21
C PHE A 32 8.31 12.05 2.27
N VAL A 33 8.86 11.77 1.08
CA VAL A 33 9.15 12.81 0.08
C VAL A 33 7.86 13.47 -0.40
N TRP A 34 6.79 12.72 -0.62
CA TRP A 34 5.52 13.28 -1.10
C TRP A 34 4.92 14.27 -0.09
N HIS A 35 4.75 13.84 1.17
CA HIS A 35 4.02 14.61 2.18
C HIS A 35 4.87 15.70 2.86
N LEU A 36 6.17 15.46 3.05
CA LEU A 36 7.03 16.31 3.87
C LEU A 36 8.08 17.09 3.07
N VAL A 37 8.17 16.89 1.75
CA VAL A 37 9.15 17.60 0.91
C VAL A 37 8.49 18.22 -0.31
N LEU A 38 7.88 17.41 -1.17
CA LEU A 38 7.39 17.85 -2.48
C LEU A 38 6.07 18.63 -2.39
N PHE A 39 5.14 18.17 -1.56
CA PHE A 39 3.81 18.79 -1.42
C PHE A 39 3.51 19.30 -0.02
N GLU A 40 4.53 19.44 0.83
CA GLU A 40 4.44 19.94 2.20
C GLU A 40 3.55 21.20 2.30
N GLN A 41 3.83 22.22 1.47
CA GLN A 41 3.07 23.47 1.46
C GLN A 41 1.60 23.29 1.09
N LYS A 42 1.29 22.35 0.18
CA LYS A 42 -0.10 22.07 -0.20
C LYS A 42 -0.86 21.42 0.96
N TYR A 43 -0.21 20.52 1.69
CA TYR A 43 -0.80 19.90 2.86
C TYR A 43 -0.98 20.88 4.03
N HIS A 44 -0.05 21.81 4.25
CA HIS A 44 -0.25 22.90 5.19
C HIS A 44 -1.41 23.82 4.78
N ALA A 45 -1.53 24.16 3.49
CA ALA A 45 -2.63 24.96 2.98
C ALA A 45 -4.00 24.27 3.14
N LEU A 46 -4.03 22.94 3.15
CA LEU A 46 -5.22 22.15 3.44
C LEU A 46 -5.63 22.19 4.92
N GLN A 47 -4.74 22.61 5.82
CA GLN A 47 -4.92 22.61 7.28
C GLN A 47 -5.36 21.26 7.85
N ILE A 48 -4.90 20.18 7.22
CA ILE A 48 -5.28 18.80 7.58
C ILE A 48 -4.28 18.13 8.54
N TYR A 49 -3.03 18.60 8.54
CA TYR A 49 -1.97 18.04 9.38
C TYR A 49 -1.86 18.73 10.72
N ARG A 50 -1.34 17.97 11.67
CA ARG A 50 -0.81 18.51 12.93
C ARG A 50 0.49 19.25 12.62
N ASP A 51 0.80 20.26 13.42
CA ASP A 51 2.06 21.00 13.30
C ASP A 51 3.28 20.07 13.43
N GLU A 52 3.17 19.05 14.28
CA GLU A 52 4.17 17.98 14.42
C GLU A 52 3.57 16.62 14.02
N PRO A 53 3.90 16.10 12.82
CA PRO A 53 3.48 14.78 12.39
C PRO A 53 4.10 13.66 13.24
N VAL A 54 3.27 12.73 13.72
CA VAL A 54 3.75 11.55 14.46
C VAL A 54 4.21 10.47 13.47
N ILE A 55 5.45 10.60 12.98
CA ILE A 55 6.04 9.70 11.96
C ILE A 55 5.95 8.23 12.38
N ALA A 56 6.06 7.94 13.69
CA ALA A 56 5.95 6.59 14.24
C ALA A 56 4.60 5.90 13.89
N PHE A 57 3.49 6.64 13.84
CA PHE A 57 2.19 6.08 13.44
C PHE A 57 2.12 5.79 11.94
N GLY A 58 2.72 6.65 11.12
CA GLY A 58 2.86 6.40 9.68
C GLY A 58 3.67 5.14 9.40
N LEU A 59 4.86 5.03 10.01
CA LEU A 59 5.73 3.86 9.86
C LEU A 59 5.09 2.59 10.45
N GLY A 60 4.47 2.69 11.64
CA GLY A 60 3.77 1.57 12.26
C GLY A 60 2.63 1.03 11.39
N SER A 61 1.86 1.93 10.77
CA SER A 61 0.84 1.56 9.78
C SER A 61 1.44 0.82 8.58
N MET A 62 2.54 1.32 8.02
CA MET A 62 3.23 0.66 6.91
C MET A 62 3.78 -0.72 7.27
N ILE A 63 4.30 -0.90 8.49
CA ILE A 63 4.76 -2.20 8.98
C ILE A 63 3.60 -3.20 9.03
N ILE A 64 2.46 -2.80 9.60
CA ILE A 64 1.26 -3.64 9.69
C ILE A 64 0.75 -3.99 8.28
N GLN A 65 0.62 -2.99 7.40
CA GLN A 65 0.18 -3.20 6.03
C GLN A 65 1.13 -4.11 5.26
N GLY A 66 2.44 -3.87 5.31
CA GLY A 66 3.45 -4.70 4.66
C GLY A 66 3.41 -6.16 5.13
N ALA A 67 3.20 -6.39 6.43
CA ALA A 67 3.08 -7.74 6.99
C ALA A 67 1.80 -8.44 6.52
N ILE A 68 0.65 -7.76 6.59
CA ILE A 68 -0.64 -8.30 6.13
C ILE A 68 -0.60 -8.60 4.64
N PHE A 69 -0.14 -7.65 3.83
CA PHE A 69 -0.11 -7.81 2.39
C PHE A 69 0.86 -8.90 1.94
N SER A 70 2.05 -8.97 2.54
CA SER A 70 2.99 -10.05 2.25
C SER A 70 2.41 -11.41 2.65
N TRP A 71 1.69 -11.49 3.77
CA TRP A 71 1.02 -12.74 4.14
C TRP A 71 -0.16 -13.10 3.22
N LEU A 72 -0.96 -12.12 2.79
CA LEU A 72 -2.19 -12.34 2.03
C LEU A 72 -1.92 -12.66 0.55
N PHE A 73 -0.91 -12.03 -0.06
CA PHE A 73 -0.58 -12.15 -1.48
C PHE A 73 -0.52 -13.60 -2.02
N PRO A 74 0.29 -14.51 -1.44
CA PRO A 74 0.38 -15.89 -1.94
C PRO A 74 -0.90 -16.71 -1.73
N ARG A 75 -1.84 -16.22 -0.91
CA ARG A 75 -3.09 -16.93 -0.61
C ARG A 75 -4.21 -16.56 -1.59
N VAL A 76 -4.16 -15.34 -2.13
CA VAL A 76 -5.21 -14.78 -2.98
C VAL A 76 -4.83 -14.83 -4.45
N PHE A 77 -3.56 -14.50 -4.79
CA PHE A 77 -3.18 -14.25 -6.18
C PHE A 77 -2.33 -15.37 -6.81
N THR A 78 -1.52 -16.11 -6.05
CA THR A 78 -0.64 -17.15 -6.64
C THR A 78 -1.37 -18.48 -6.89
N ARG A 79 -2.50 -18.46 -7.60
CA ARG A 79 -3.26 -19.65 -8.02
C ARG A 79 -3.09 -19.85 -9.52
N GLY A 80 -2.02 -20.55 -9.92
CA GLY A 80 -1.88 -21.11 -11.26
C GLY A 80 -0.79 -20.47 -12.12
N ASN A 81 -0.67 -21.00 -13.34
CA ASN A 81 0.38 -20.70 -14.34
C ASN A 81 0.21 -19.31 -15.01
N GLU A 82 -0.42 -18.35 -14.33
CA GLU A 82 -0.68 -17.00 -14.87
C GLU A 82 0.57 -16.10 -14.82
N SER A 83 0.54 -15.02 -15.62
CA SER A 83 1.64 -14.06 -15.70
C SER A 83 1.86 -13.36 -14.35
N ILE A 84 3.02 -13.57 -13.74
CA ILE A 84 3.44 -12.99 -12.46
C ILE A 84 3.24 -11.46 -12.42
N LEU A 85 3.41 -10.78 -13.56
CA LEU A 85 3.20 -9.33 -13.64
C LEU A 85 1.72 -8.96 -13.48
N LYS A 86 0.81 -9.75 -14.04
CA LYS A 86 -0.64 -9.56 -13.90
C LYS A 86 -1.07 -9.73 -12.44
N ASP A 87 -0.53 -10.73 -11.75
CA ASP A 87 -0.80 -10.97 -10.34
C ASP A 87 -0.30 -9.84 -9.45
N GLY A 88 0.90 -9.30 -9.73
CA GLY A 88 1.44 -8.13 -9.03
C GLY A 88 0.63 -6.86 -9.26
N LEU A 89 0.13 -6.64 -10.48
CA LEU A 89 -0.73 -5.50 -10.81
C LEU A 89 -2.11 -5.61 -10.14
N LEU A 90 -2.73 -6.79 -10.18
CA LEU A 90 -4.02 -7.03 -9.49
C LEU A 90 -3.88 -6.85 -7.99
N TYR A 91 -2.77 -7.29 -7.41
CA TYR A 91 -2.43 -7.02 -6.02
C TYR A 91 -2.24 -5.52 -5.77
N GLY A 92 -1.45 -4.84 -6.60
CA GLY A 92 -1.20 -3.40 -6.45
C GLY A 92 -2.51 -2.60 -6.51
N LEU A 93 -3.43 -3.00 -7.39
CA LEU A 93 -4.77 -2.43 -7.48
C LEU A 93 -5.62 -2.76 -6.26
N GLY A 94 -5.65 -4.01 -5.80
CA GLY A 94 -6.45 -4.41 -4.63
C GLY A 94 -5.96 -3.78 -3.32
N ALA A 95 -4.66 -3.87 -3.06
CA ALA A 95 -4.02 -3.26 -1.90
C ALA A 95 -4.09 -1.73 -1.96
N GLY A 96 -3.89 -1.15 -3.15
CA GLY A 96 -4.00 0.29 -3.38
C GLY A 96 -5.40 0.82 -3.14
N LEU A 97 -6.42 0.16 -3.71
CA LEU A 97 -7.82 0.55 -3.52
C LEU A 97 -8.25 0.41 -2.06
N LEU A 98 -7.82 -0.67 -1.39
CA LEU A 98 -8.09 -0.87 0.03
C LEU A 98 -7.43 0.24 0.87
N SER A 99 -6.14 0.50 0.65
CA SER A 99 -5.41 1.58 1.33
C SER A 99 -6.09 2.92 1.11
N TRP A 100 -6.33 3.29 -0.15
CA TRP A 100 -6.97 4.54 -0.54
C TRP A 100 -8.36 4.74 0.08
N SER A 101 -9.14 3.67 0.25
CA SER A 101 -10.45 3.80 0.90
C SER A 101 -10.35 4.28 2.36
N PHE A 102 -9.33 3.83 3.11
CA PHE A 102 -9.12 4.25 4.50
C PHE A 102 -8.25 5.49 4.65
N THR A 103 -7.24 5.67 3.81
CA THR A 103 -6.32 6.80 3.91
C THR A 103 -6.85 8.05 3.24
N THR A 104 -7.66 7.90 2.19
CA THR A 104 -8.12 9.03 1.38
C THR A 104 -9.59 9.30 1.63
N LEU A 105 -10.48 8.35 1.31
CA LEU A 105 -11.93 8.60 1.44
C LEU A 105 -12.34 8.79 2.90
N ALA A 106 -11.93 7.89 3.79
CA ALA A 106 -12.32 8.00 5.20
C ALA A 106 -11.70 9.22 5.89
N VAL A 107 -10.52 9.67 5.46
CA VAL A 107 -9.88 10.90 5.99
C VAL A 107 -10.59 12.14 5.46
N ALA A 108 -10.90 12.18 4.16
CA ALA A 108 -11.67 13.25 3.51
C ALA A 108 -13.05 13.44 4.16
N ALA A 109 -13.70 12.35 4.56
CA ALA A 109 -15.04 12.39 5.15
C ALA A 109 -15.08 12.91 6.60
N LYS A 110 -13.99 12.74 7.36
CA LYS A 110 -13.99 12.99 8.83
C LYS A 110 -13.12 14.15 9.29
N ASN A 111 -12.18 14.62 8.46
CA ASN A 111 -11.30 15.72 8.84
C ASN A 111 -11.81 17.03 8.25
N VAL A 112 -11.72 18.08 9.06
CA VAL A 112 -11.89 19.44 8.57
C VAL A 112 -10.67 19.79 7.74
N MET A 113 -10.89 20.26 6.51
CA MET A 113 -9.84 20.70 5.61
C MET A 113 -10.36 21.83 4.72
N VAL A 114 -9.45 22.66 4.23
CA VAL A 114 -9.80 23.80 3.38
C VAL A 114 -10.43 23.36 2.06
N SER A 115 -9.96 22.25 1.46
CA SER A 115 -10.44 21.75 0.18
C SER A 115 -10.39 20.22 0.09
N VAL A 116 -11.56 19.59 0.12
CA VAL A 116 -11.70 18.14 -0.06
C VAL A 116 -11.27 17.67 -1.46
N PRO A 117 -11.63 18.35 -2.57
CA PRO A 117 -11.21 17.94 -3.91
C PRO A 117 -9.69 17.95 -4.11
N ASP A 118 -9.00 18.97 -3.58
CA ASP A 118 -7.54 19.06 -3.70
C ASP A 118 -6.84 17.94 -2.92
N TYR A 119 -7.35 17.66 -1.72
CA TYR A 119 -6.88 16.52 -0.92
C TYR A 119 -7.11 15.19 -1.65
N LEU A 120 -8.31 14.96 -2.19
CA LEU A 120 -8.62 13.76 -2.97
C LEU A 120 -7.68 13.60 -4.16
N LEU A 121 -7.41 14.68 -4.89
CA LEU A 121 -6.51 14.65 -6.04
C LEU A 121 -5.08 14.28 -5.62
N LEU A 122 -4.55 14.93 -4.58
CA LEU A 122 -3.20 14.68 -4.07
C LEU A 122 -3.03 13.23 -3.59
N GLU A 123 -3.93 12.74 -2.74
CA GLU A 123 -3.84 11.39 -2.19
C GLU A 123 -4.11 10.30 -3.22
N THR A 124 -4.97 10.57 -4.21
CA THR A 124 -5.20 9.64 -5.32
C THR A 124 -3.95 9.54 -6.19
N ALA A 125 -3.32 10.67 -6.52
CA ALA A 125 -2.07 10.70 -7.27
C ALA A 125 -0.94 9.99 -6.50
N PHE A 126 -0.84 10.23 -5.19
CA PHE A 126 0.08 9.53 -4.30
C PHE A 126 -0.13 8.02 -4.33
N THR A 127 -1.37 7.56 -4.15
CA THR A 127 -1.71 6.14 -4.14
C THR A 127 -1.34 5.48 -5.47
N ILE A 128 -1.70 6.12 -6.60
CA ILE A 128 -1.37 5.59 -7.93
C ILE A 128 0.15 5.45 -8.07
N LEU A 129 0.93 6.48 -7.72
CA LEU A 129 2.38 6.45 -7.79
C LEU A 129 2.96 5.33 -6.91
N GLN A 130 2.54 5.24 -5.65
CA GLN A 130 3.02 4.25 -4.70
C GLN A 130 2.76 2.83 -5.23
N PHE A 131 1.53 2.53 -5.65
CA PHE A 131 1.16 1.17 -6.04
C PHE A 131 1.58 0.80 -7.46
N ALA A 132 1.85 1.77 -8.34
CA ALA A 132 2.54 1.54 -9.60
C ALA A 132 3.97 1.02 -9.39
N ILE A 133 4.61 1.37 -8.28
CA ILE A 133 5.96 0.90 -7.92
C ILE A 133 5.89 -0.39 -7.08
N VAL A 134 5.06 -0.41 -6.05
CA VAL A 134 4.93 -1.53 -5.11
C VAL A 134 4.39 -2.79 -5.78
N GLY A 135 3.41 -2.67 -6.69
CA GLY A 135 2.78 -3.82 -7.35
C GLY A 135 3.80 -4.70 -8.11
N PRO A 136 4.60 -4.12 -9.03
CA PRO A 136 5.67 -4.86 -9.71
C PRO A 136 6.73 -5.44 -8.77
N LEU A 137 7.14 -4.71 -7.73
CA LEU A 137 8.15 -5.19 -6.78
C LEU A 137 7.66 -6.40 -5.98
N ILE A 138 6.38 -6.43 -5.60
CA ILE A 138 5.79 -7.59 -4.94
C ILE A 138 5.67 -8.78 -5.89
N ALA A 139 5.28 -8.56 -7.15
CA ALA A 139 5.34 -9.61 -8.17
C ALA A 139 6.73 -10.25 -8.26
N LEU A 140 7.80 -9.43 -8.26
CA LEU A 140 9.18 -9.91 -8.27
C LEU A 140 9.57 -10.66 -6.99
N ALA A 141 9.11 -10.22 -5.82
CA ALA A 141 9.39 -10.87 -4.54
C ALA A 141 8.83 -12.31 -4.45
N TYR A 142 7.75 -12.58 -5.19
CA TYR A 142 7.09 -13.88 -5.25
C TYR A 142 7.38 -14.68 -6.53
N ARG A 143 8.24 -14.15 -7.40
CA ARG A 143 8.76 -14.87 -8.57
C ARG A 143 9.54 -16.09 -8.09
N ARG A 144 9.11 -17.27 -8.53
CA ARG A 144 9.86 -18.52 -8.34
C ARG A 144 10.88 -18.71 -9.45
#